data_AF-A0A3D8UJN7-F1
#
_entry.id   AF-A0A3D8UJN7-F1
#
_cell.length_a   1.000
_cell.length_b   1.000
_cell.length_c   1.000
_cell.angle_alpha   90.00
_cell.angle_beta   90.00
_cell.angle_gamma   90.00
#
_symmetry.space_group_name_H-M   'P 1'
#
loop_
_entity.id
_entity.type
_entity.pdbx_description
1 polymer ?
#
loop_
_entity_poly.entity_id
_entity_poly.type
_entity_poly.pdbx_seq_one_letter_code
_entity_poly.pdbx_strand_id
1 'polypeptide(L)'
;MNQLSYFIFRILKFAIIFYILFLVFTNLGTVLLVLAGIFLALYFLIYSKVKEIKKRHGGANNFHFKFNARDFQDFQNSRGHQGYDFGQGGQSSISEIQEAKVFFGFENLPTEQELKKKYRELAKKYHPDINGGDDANMQKLNHYRDVLVKSMTKD
;
A
#
# COMPACT_ATOMS: atom_id res chain seq x y z
N MET A 1 43.71 41.12 -50.00
CA MET A 1 44.00 41.38 -48.57
C MET A 1 45.49 41.21 -48.35
N ASN A 2 46.16 42.17 -47.70
CA ASN A 2 47.61 42.09 -47.50
C ASN A 2 47.94 40.96 -46.51
N GLN A 3 49.04 40.25 -46.72
CA GLN A 3 49.52 39.17 -45.83
C GLN A 3 49.67 39.64 -44.38
N LEU A 4 50.09 40.90 -44.20
CA LEU A 4 50.16 41.57 -42.91
C LEU A 4 48.79 41.67 -42.21
N SER A 5 47.74 42.03 -42.96
CA SER A 5 46.37 42.13 -42.44
C SER A 5 45.88 40.77 -41.94
N TYR A 6 46.10 39.71 -42.72
CA TYR A 6 45.69 38.36 -42.35
C TYR A 6 46.38 37.88 -41.07
N PHE A 7 47.68 38.15 -40.94
CA PHE A 7 48.45 37.81 -39.75
C PHE A 7 47.96 38.58 -38.51
N ILE A 8 47.68 39.88 -38.64
CA ILE A 8 47.13 40.70 -37.54
C ILE A 8 45.76 40.18 -37.09
N PHE A 9 44.83 39.90 -38.01
CA PHE A 9 43.52 39.35 -37.65
C PHE A 9 43.61 37.98 -36.98
N ARG A 10 44.60 37.17 -37.35
CA ARG A 10 44.86 35.87 -36.72
C ARG A 10 45.32 36.04 -35.28
N ILE A 11 46.26 36.94 -35.02
CA ILE A 11 46.73 37.26 -33.66
C ILE A 11 45.59 37.83 -32.82
N LEU A 12 44.80 38.75 -33.38
CA LEU A 12 43.69 39.38 -32.68
C LEU A 12 42.64 38.34 -32.23
N LYS A 13 42.31 37.37 -33.09
CA LYS A 13 41.41 36.25 -32.73
C LYS A 13 41.95 35.42 -31.57
N PHE A 14 43.22 35.03 -31.63
CA PHE A 14 43.82 34.27 -30.53
C PHE A 14 43.88 35.09 -29.23
N ALA A 15 44.21 36.38 -29.30
CA ALA A 15 44.24 37.27 -28.14
C ALA A 15 42.88 37.39 -27.46
N ILE A 16 41.79 37.50 -28.22
CA ILE A 16 40.41 37.53 -27.69
C ILE A 16 40.07 36.21 -27.00
N ILE A 17 40.41 35.07 -27.61
CA ILE A 17 40.17 33.74 -27.02
C ILE A 17 40.94 33.60 -25.70
N PHE A 18 42.22 33.96 -25.67
CA PHE A 18 43.02 33.91 -24.45
C PHE A 18 42.53 34.89 -23.38
N TYR A 19 42.00 36.06 -23.76
CA TYR A 19 41.42 37.01 -22.82
C TYR A 19 40.13 36.48 -22.17
N ILE A 20 39.24 35.86 -22.94
CA ILE A 20 38.04 35.20 -22.40
C ILE A 20 38.45 34.04 -21.48
N LEU A 21 39.42 33.24 -21.91
CA LEU A 21 39.95 32.13 -21.13
C LEU A 21 40.61 32.63 -19.82
N PHE A 22 41.34 33.74 -19.88
CA PHE A 22 41.91 34.42 -18.70
C PHE A 22 40.81 34.90 -17.76
N LEU A 23 39.76 35.55 -18.25
CA LEU A 23 38.59 35.97 -17.46
C LEU A 23 37.94 34.78 -16.73
N VAL A 24 37.82 33.64 -17.41
CA VAL A 24 37.30 32.40 -16.82
C VAL A 24 38.28 31.79 -15.82
N PHE A 25 39.59 31.79 -16.10
CA PHE A 25 40.61 31.25 -15.18
C PHE A 25 40.79 32.11 -13.92
N THR A 26 40.80 33.43 -14.06
CA THR A 26 40.89 34.37 -12.93
C THR A 26 39.66 34.27 -12.03
N ASN A 27 38.49 34.03 -12.61
CA ASN A 27 37.23 33.80 -11.88
C ASN A 27 36.91 32.30 -11.73
N LEU A 28 37.87 31.39 -11.96
CA LEU A 28 37.57 29.96 -11.96
C LEU A 28 37.12 29.51 -10.57
N GLY A 29 37.77 30.04 -9.52
CA GLY A 29 37.38 29.78 -8.14
C GLY A 29 35.95 30.24 -7.83
N THR A 30 35.53 31.41 -8.33
CA THR A 30 34.16 31.91 -8.10
C THR A 30 33.14 31.11 -8.91
N VAL A 31 33.44 30.75 -10.16
CA VAL A 31 32.58 29.87 -10.97
C VAL A 31 32.43 28.49 -10.33
N LEU A 32 33.52 27.89 -9.85
CA LEU A 32 33.49 26.60 -9.15
C LEU A 32 32.68 26.68 -7.85
N LEU A 33 32.82 27.76 -7.06
CA LEU A 33 32.04 27.97 -5.85
C LEU A 33 30.54 28.12 -6.15
N VAL A 34 30.17 28.85 -7.20
CA VAL A 34 28.78 29.01 -7.63
C VAL A 34 28.19 27.67 -8.08
N LEU A 35 28.93 26.90 -8.89
CA LEU A 35 28.50 25.56 -9.32
C LEU A 35 28.35 24.62 -8.13
N ALA A 36 29.32 24.58 -7.23
CA ALA A 36 29.26 23.77 -6.00
C ALA A 36 28.03 24.15 -5.16
N GLY A 37 27.74 25.45 -5.01
CA GLY A 37 26.56 25.94 -4.30
C GLY A 37 25.24 25.48 -4.94
N ILE A 38 25.15 25.53 -6.28
CA ILE A 38 23.97 25.04 -7.01
C ILE A 38 23.80 23.53 -6.82
N PHE A 39 24.86 22.74 -6.94
CA PHE A 39 24.80 21.30 -6.70
C PHE A 39 24.40 20.96 -5.27
N LEU A 40 24.91 21.70 -4.28
CA LEU A 40 24.58 21.51 -2.87
C LEU A 40 23.11 21.85 -2.59
N ALA A 41 22.59 22.91 -3.20
CA ALA A 41 21.19 23.30 -3.11
C ALA A 41 20.25 22.25 -3.74
N LEU A 42 20.61 21.72 -4.93
CA LEU A 42 19.87 20.65 -5.58
C LEU A 42 19.91 19.35 -4.76
N TYR A 43 21.09 18.97 -4.27
CA TYR A 43 21.26 17.82 -3.38
C TYR A 43 20.41 17.96 -2.12
N PHE A 44 20.42 19.14 -1.50
CA PHE A 44 19.62 19.44 -0.32
C PHE A 44 18.11 19.38 -0.62
N LEU A 45 17.66 19.91 -1.76
CA LEU A 45 16.27 19.80 -2.19
C LEU A 45 15.82 18.34 -2.36
N ILE A 46 16.60 17.52 -3.07
CA ILE A 46 16.30 16.09 -3.26
C ILE A 46 16.31 15.38 -1.91
N TYR A 47 17.33 15.60 -1.08
CA TYR A 47 17.45 15.03 0.25
C TYR A 47 16.26 15.40 1.14
N SER A 48 15.79 16.65 1.10
CA SER A 48 14.65 17.12 1.89
C SER A 48 13.34 16.42 1.50
N LYS A 49 13.08 16.26 0.20
CA LYS A 49 11.89 15.56 -0.33
C LYS A 49 11.94 14.06 -0.03
N VAL A 50 13.09 13.42 -0.22
CA VAL A 50 13.29 11.99 0.10
C VAL A 50 13.16 11.74 1.60
N LYS A 51 13.69 12.62 2.46
CA LYS A 51 13.56 12.53 3.91
C LYS A 51 12.10 12.66 4.36
N GLU A 52 11.32 13.51 3.70
CA GLU A 52 9.89 13.67 3.99
C GLU A 52 9.08 12.45 3.51
N ILE A 53 9.39 11.92 2.33
CA ILE A 53 8.80 10.69 1.82
C ILE A 53 9.14 9.51 2.73
N LYS A 54 10.38 9.38 3.22
CA LYS A 54 10.79 8.32 4.16
C LYS A 54 10.11 8.42 5.53
N LYS A 55 9.66 9.61 5.93
CA LYS A 55 8.87 9.83 7.17
C LYS A 55 7.39 9.49 6.96
N ARG A 56 6.83 9.77 5.78
CA ARG A 56 5.44 9.42 5.41
C ARG A 56 5.30 7.95 5.03
N HIS A 57 6.33 7.39 4.40
CA HIS A 57 6.53 5.98 4.07
C HIS A 57 7.59 5.41 5.01
N GLY A 58 7.32 5.50 6.32
CA GLY A 58 8.16 4.86 7.32
C GLY A 58 8.28 3.37 7.01
N GLY A 59 9.41 2.97 6.44
CA GLY A 59 9.85 1.59 6.32
C GLY A 59 8.98 0.72 5.40
N ALA A 60 9.41 0.58 4.15
CA ALA A 60 9.27 -0.71 3.49
C ALA A 60 9.81 -1.78 4.46
N ASN A 61 8.91 -2.65 4.94
CA ASN A 61 9.08 -3.86 5.75
C ASN A 61 8.63 -3.83 7.23
N ASN A 62 8.13 -2.72 7.78
CA ASN A 62 7.58 -2.74 9.14
C ASN A 62 6.08 -2.40 9.13
N PHE A 63 5.24 -3.43 8.95
CA PHE A 63 3.82 -3.35 9.28
C PHE A 63 3.67 -2.96 10.75
N HIS A 64 3.46 -1.67 11.03
CA HIS A 64 3.18 -1.19 12.37
C HIS A 64 1.66 -1.16 12.57
N PHE A 65 1.11 -2.23 13.13
CA PHE A 65 -0.28 -2.24 13.62
C PHE A 65 -0.36 -1.34 14.86
N LYS A 66 -0.97 -0.16 14.74
CA LYS A 66 -1.44 0.62 15.89
C LYS A 66 -2.93 0.38 16.04
N PHE A 67 -3.33 -0.29 17.11
CA PHE A 67 -4.74 -0.34 17.50
C PHE A 67 -5.11 1.02 18.09
N ASN A 68 -5.87 1.81 17.34
CA ASN A 68 -6.47 3.04 17.84
C ASN A 68 -7.94 2.76 18.17
N ALA A 69 -8.41 3.22 19.34
CA ALA A 69 -9.81 3.05 19.74
C ALA A 69 -10.78 3.75 18.76
N ARG A 70 -10.31 4.83 18.10
CA ARG A 70 -11.07 5.51 17.04
C ARG A 70 -11.17 4.69 15.76
N ASP A 71 -10.11 3.98 15.37
CA ASP A 71 -10.13 3.12 14.18
C ASP A 71 -11.12 1.95 14.36
N PHE A 72 -11.29 1.45 15.59
CA PHE A 72 -12.31 0.46 15.92
C PHE A 72 -13.73 1.03 15.79
N GLN A 73 -13.95 2.25 16.26
CA GLN A 73 -15.23 2.93 16.16
C GLN A 73 -15.60 3.28 14.72
N ASP A 74 -14.63 3.71 13.91
CA ASP A 74 -14.81 3.98 12.47
C ASP A 74 -15.02 2.69 11.67
N PHE A 75 -14.36 1.58 12.04
CA PHE A 75 -14.63 0.29 11.43
C PHE A 75 -16.03 -0.23 11.77
N GLN A 76 -16.47 -0.06 13.01
CA GLN A 76 -17.82 -0.41 13.44
C GLN A 76 -18.88 0.44 12.70
N ASN A 77 -18.63 1.74 12.52
CA ASN A 77 -19.51 2.64 11.80
C ASN A 77 -19.48 2.43 10.27
N SER A 78 -18.31 2.13 9.68
CA SER A 78 -18.15 1.93 8.23
C SER A 78 -18.58 0.54 7.76
N ARG A 79 -18.56 -0.46 8.66
CA ARG A 79 -19.16 -1.79 8.45
C ARG A 79 -20.58 -1.88 8.99
N GLY A 80 -21.29 -0.75 9.04
CA GLY A 80 -22.67 -0.66 9.49
C GLY A 80 -23.68 -1.60 8.82
N HIS A 81 -23.30 -2.43 7.83
CA HIS A 81 -24.11 -3.52 7.26
C HIS A 81 -23.41 -4.89 7.12
N GLN A 82 -22.19 -5.12 7.64
CA GLN A 82 -21.49 -6.43 7.55
C GLN A 82 -20.69 -6.82 8.82
N GLY A 83 -20.91 -6.13 9.94
CA GLY A 83 -20.34 -6.49 11.24
C GLY A 83 -21.35 -7.25 12.09
N TYR A 84 -20.99 -8.46 12.51
CA TYR A 84 -21.75 -9.31 13.42
C TYR A 84 -22.22 -8.57 14.67
N ASP A 85 -23.53 -8.51 14.89
CA ASP A 85 -24.13 -8.10 16.16
C ASP A 85 -24.00 -9.25 17.17
N PHE A 86 -23.08 -9.12 18.11
CA PHE A 86 -22.86 -10.07 19.21
C PHE A 86 -23.68 -9.71 20.46
N GLY A 87 -24.76 -8.93 20.32
CA GLY A 87 -25.41 -8.25 21.43
C GLY A 87 -26.91 -8.48 21.62
N GLN A 88 -27.59 -9.34 20.86
CA GLN A 88 -29.04 -9.53 21.05
C GLN A 88 -29.45 -11.01 21.02
N GLY A 89 -29.70 -11.56 22.20
CA GLY A 89 -30.15 -12.93 22.38
C GLY A 89 -31.63 -13.13 22.05
N GLY A 90 -31.97 -14.33 21.59
CA GLY A 90 -33.12 -15.02 22.18
C GLY A 90 -34.04 -15.80 21.24
N GLN A 91 -34.22 -15.42 19.97
CA GLN A 91 -35.28 -16.04 19.15
C GLN A 91 -34.93 -16.33 17.68
N SER A 92 -33.94 -15.67 17.08
CA SER A 92 -33.52 -15.87 15.67
C SER A 92 -32.52 -17.02 15.47
N SER A 93 -31.88 -17.51 16.53
CA SER A 93 -30.82 -18.51 16.40
C SER A 93 -31.32 -19.90 15.97
N ILE A 94 -32.58 -20.26 16.26
CA ILE A 94 -33.10 -21.59 15.92
C ILE A 94 -33.35 -21.71 14.40
N SER A 95 -33.91 -20.67 13.78
CA SER A 95 -34.11 -20.64 12.32
C SER A 95 -32.79 -20.60 11.57
N GLU A 96 -31.83 -19.81 12.04
CA GLU A 96 -30.49 -19.72 11.43
C GLU A 96 -29.70 -21.03 11.53
N ILE A 97 -29.82 -21.77 12.64
CA ILE A 97 -29.21 -23.11 12.77
C ILE A 97 -29.85 -24.09 11.77
N GLN A 98 -31.16 -24.00 11.55
CA GLN A 98 -31.84 -24.87 10.60
C GLN A 98 -31.45 -24.54 9.15
N GLU A 99 -31.36 -23.26 8.80
CA GLU A 99 -30.89 -22.80 7.49
C GLU A 99 -29.44 -23.19 7.24
N ALA A 100 -28.56 -23.05 8.25
CA ALA A 100 -27.18 -23.50 8.19
C ALA A 100 -27.08 -25.02 7.95
N LYS A 101 -27.90 -25.83 8.63
CA LYS A 101 -27.96 -27.29 8.40
C LYS A 101 -28.35 -27.63 6.97
N VAL A 102 -29.38 -26.98 6.43
CA VAL A 102 -29.80 -27.17 5.03
C VAL A 102 -28.71 -26.74 4.05
N PHE A 103 -28.02 -25.63 4.32
CA PHE A 103 -26.95 -25.11 3.46
C PHE A 103 -25.74 -26.07 3.37
N PHE A 104 -25.34 -26.67 4.50
CA PHE A 104 -24.29 -27.68 4.52
C PHE A 104 -24.75 -29.08 4.11
N GLY A 105 -26.08 -29.30 4.03
CA GLY A 105 -26.69 -30.58 3.69
C GLY A 105 -26.65 -31.60 4.83
N PHE A 106 -26.74 -31.14 6.08
CA PHE A 106 -26.80 -32.02 7.25
C PHE A 106 -28.25 -32.20 7.74
N GLU A 107 -28.69 -33.45 7.91
CA GLU A 107 -30.00 -33.76 8.49
C GLU A 107 -29.99 -33.70 10.04
N ASN A 108 -28.82 -33.91 10.66
CA ASN A 108 -28.60 -33.89 12.10
C ASN A 108 -27.49 -32.88 12.48
N LEU A 109 -27.30 -32.60 13.78
CA LEU A 109 -26.15 -31.82 14.26
C LEU A 109 -24.84 -32.56 13.88
N PRO A 110 -24.01 -32.00 12.98
CA PRO A 110 -22.78 -32.65 12.54
C PRO A 110 -21.72 -32.62 13.66
N THR A 111 -20.77 -33.55 13.63
CA THR A 111 -19.60 -33.47 14.50
C THR A 111 -18.60 -32.41 14.01
N GLU A 112 -17.72 -31.91 14.89
CA GLU A 112 -16.81 -30.79 14.56
C GLU A 112 -15.91 -31.15 13.36
N GLN A 113 -15.52 -32.43 13.28
CA GLN A 113 -14.71 -32.97 12.20
C GLN A 113 -15.45 -32.99 10.86
N GLU A 114 -16.73 -33.34 10.85
CA GLU A 114 -17.56 -33.39 9.65
C GLU A 114 -17.89 -31.99 9.12
N LEU A 115 -18.23 -31.06 10.04
CA LEU A 115 -18.43 -29.65 9.71
C LEU A 115 -17.17 -29.06 9.07
N LYS A 116 -16.00 -29.32 9.66
CA LYS A 116 -14.71 -28.85 9.15
C LYS A 116 -14.38 -29.43 7.77
N LYS A 117 -14.72 -30.70 7.53
CA LYS A 117 -14.51 -31.34 6.22
C LYS A 117 -15.40 -30.72 5.14
N LYS A 118 -16.71 -30.61 5.40
CA LYS A 118 -17.67 -30.00 4.48
C LYS A 118 -17.38 -28.53 4.22
N TYR A 119 -17.00 -27.78 5.25
CA TYR A 119 -16.56 -26.40 5.12
C TYR A 119 -15.36 -26.27 4.17
N ARG A 120 -14.34 -27.13 4.30
CA ARG A 120 -13.18 -27.12 3.39
C ARG A 120 -13.56 -27.42 1.95
N GLU A 121 -14.53 -28.30 1.71
CA GLU A 121 -15.04 -28.61 0.37
C GLU A 121 -15.76 -27.41 -0.24
N LEU A 122 -16.68 -26.78 0.52
CA LEU A 122 -17.45 -25.63 0.06
C LEU A 122 -16.58 -24.36 -0.08
N ALA A 123 -15.60 -24.16 0.80
CA ALA A 123 -14.69 -23.01 0.74
C ALA A 123 -13.79 -23.06 -0.50
N LYS A 124 -13.37 -24.26 -0.93
CA LYS A 124 -12.66 -24.45 -2.20
C LYS A 124 -13.56 -24.15 -3.40
N LYS A 125 -14.85 -24.46 -3.32
CA LYS A 125 -15.81 -24.19 -4.40
C LYS A 125 -16.16 -22.70 -4.52
N TYR A 126 -16.30 -22.01 -3.39
CA TYR A 126 -16.70 -20.60 -3.33
C TYR A 126 -15.51 -19.65 -3.16
N HIS A 127 -14.27 -20.10 -3.43
CA HIS A 127 -13.10 -19.26 -3.29
C HIS A 127 -13.16 -18.09 -4.29
N PRO A 128 -12.95 -16.83 -3.85
CA PRO A 128 -13.08 -15.66 -4.72
C PRO A 128 -12.10 -15.70 -5.90
N ASP A 129 -10.93 -16.30 -5.74
CA ASP A 129 -9.97 -16.48 -6.85
C ASP A 129 -10.49 -17.40 -7.96
N ILE A 130 -11.37 -18.34 -7.64
CA ILE A 130 -11.97 -19.27 -8.62
C ILE A 130 -13.27 -18.67 -9.17
N ASN A 131 -14.01 -17.94 -8.34
CA ASN A 131 -15.31 -17.34 -8.67
C ASN A 131 -15.23 -15.88 -9.16
N GLY A 132 -14.04 -15.43 -9.58
CA GLY A 132 -13.86 -14.12 -10.21
C GLY A 132 -14.19 -12.92 -9.31
N GLY A 133 -14.05 -13.07 -7.98
CA GLY A 133 -14.27 -11.99 -7.00
C GLY A 133 -15.66 -11.95 -6.36
N ASP A 134 -16.55 -12.91 -6.61
CA ASP A 134 -17.83 -13.01 -5.88
C ASP A 134 -17.62 -13.56 -4.45
N ASP A 135 -17.55 -12.67 -3.47
CA ASP A 135 -17.34 -12.97 -2.05
C ASP A 135 -18.66 -13.30 -1.31
N ALA A 136 -19.82 -13.07 -1.92
CA ALA A 136 -21.11 -13.21 -1.24
C ALA A 136 -21.37 -14.64 -0.73
N ASN A 137 -20.96 -15.64 -1.51
CA ASN A 137 -21.12 -17.05 -1.16
C ASN A 137 -20.11 -17.52 -0.09
N MET A 138 -18.92 -16.92 -0.06
CA MET A 138 -17.90 -17.20 0.94
C MET A 138 -18.27 -16.59 2.29
N GLN A 139 -18.80 -15.37 2.30
CA GLN A 139 -19.32 -14.71 3.49
C GLN A 139 -20.47 -15.51 4.14
N LYS A 140 -21.42 -16.01 3.33
CA LYS A 140 -22.51 -16.88 3.81
C LYS A 140 -22.00 -18.19 4.40
N LEU A 141 -21.01 -18.82 3.77
CA LEU A 141 -20.41 -20.07 4.27
C LEU A 141 -19.71 -19.86 5.62
N ASN A 142 -18.98 -18.76 5.79
CA ASN A 142 -18.35 -18.40 7.07
C ASN A 142 -19.39 -18.19 8.17
N HIS A 143 -20.47 -17.49 7.84
CA HIS A 143 -21.57 -17.22 8.77
C HIS A 143 -22.22 -18.50 9.30
N TYR A 144 -22.64 -19.39 8.40
CA TYR A 144 -23.26 -20.64 8.81
C TYR A 144 -22.31 -21.57 9.57
N ARG A 145 -21.00 -21.53 9.26
CA ARG A 145 -19.99 -22.26 10.04
C ARG A 145 -19.95 -21.78 11.48
N ASP A 146 -19.95 -20.47 11.71
CA ASP A 146 -19.86 -19.90 13.05
C ASP A 146 -21.13 -20.16 13.87
N VAL A 147 -22.29 -20.09 13.24
CA VAL A 147 -23.59 -20.44 13.86
C VAL A 147 -23.59 -21.91 14.32
N LEU A 148 -23.16 -22.84 13.46
CA LEU A 148 -23.12 -24.27 13.80
C LEU A 148 -22.10 -24.54 14.92
N VAL A 149 -20.89 -24.00 14.85
CA VAL A 149 -19.88 -24.17 15.91
C VAL A 149 -20.38 -23.64 17.25
N LYS A 150 -21.02 -22.46 17.27
CA LYS A 150 -21.60 -21.89 18.48
C LYS A 150 -22.69 -22.78 19.07
N SER A 151 -23.50 -23.43 18.24
CA SER A 151 -24.52 -24.36 18.72
C SER A 151 -23.90 -25.60 19.37
N MET A 152 -22.76 -26.08 18.87
CA MET A 152 -22.06 -27.26 19.38
C MET A 152 -21.26 -26.99 20.67
N THR A 153 -20.79 -25.76 20.89
CA THR A 153 -20.04 -25.38 22.10
C THR A 153 -20.94 -25.02 23.28
N LYS A 154 -22.26 -24.89 23.05
CA LYS A 154 -23.23 -24.48 24.08
C LYS A 154 -23.82 -25.65 24.88
N ASP A 155 -23.41 -26.87 24.56
CA ASP A 155 -23.68 -28.11 25.30
C ASP A 155 -22.48 -28.49 26.19
#